data_AF-A0A1H9RMP1-F1
#
_entry.id   AF-A0A1H9RMP1-F1
#
_cell.length_a   1.000
_cell.length_b   1.000
_cell.length_c   1.000
_cell.angle_alpha   90.00
_cell.angle_beta   90.00
_cell.angle_gamma   90.00
#
_symmetry.space_group_name_H-M   'P 1'
#
loop_
_entity.id
_entity.type
_entity.pdbx_description
1 polymer ?
#
loop_
_entity_poly.entity_id
_entity_poly.type
_entity_poly.pdbx_seq_one_letter_code
_entity_poly.pdbx_strand_id
1 'polypeptide(L)'
;MRNIQLNEMTYGEFQEQLVRHVMKKIEEEKDTSSLIYFPVVHERVEAFLLAHWQQAWQECNQLTWNEWLLSSCYTIFENEVLDDILEPDHLFDLTEQTEEVNPVENK
;
A
#
# COMPACT_ATOMS: atom_id res chain seq x y z
N MET A 1 6.91 17.02 -3.00
CA MET A 1 7.49 16.01 -3.90
C MET A 1 8.16 16.69 -5.08
N ARG A 2 9.20 16.07 -5.66
CA ARG A 2 9.78 16.56 -6.93
C ARG A 2 8.74 16.39 -8.03
N ASN A 3 8.62 17.37 -8.92
CA ASN A 3 7.73 17.32 -10.06
C ASN A 3 8.43 16.57 -11.21
N ILE A 4 8.71 15.28 -10.99
CA ILE A 4 9.31 14.38 -11.99
C ILE A 4 8.21 13.52 -12.60
N GLN A 5 8.39 13.13 -13.85
CA GLN A 5 7.52 12.17 -14.49
C GLN A 5 7.75 10.78 -13.91
N LEU A 6 6.72 9.94 -13.97
CA LEU A 6 6.79 8.56 -13.52
C LEU A 6 7.88 7.82 -14.28
N ASN A 7 8.00 7.98 -15.60
CA ASN A 7 9.04 7.33 -16.42
C ASN A 7 10.49 7.64 -16.00
N GLU A 8 10.73 8.68 -15.20
CA GLU A 8 12.03 9.04 -14.64
C GLU A 8 12.34 8.29 -13.34
N MET A 9 11.34 7.62 -12.75
CA MET A 9 11.50 6.82 -11.54
C MET A 9 11.76 5.37 -11.89
N THR A 10 12.49 4.70 -11.01
CA THR A 10 12.62 3.25 -11.00
C THR A 10 11.37 2.59 -10.43
N TYR A 11 11.20 1.29 -10.70
CA TYR A 11 10.16 0.47 -10.08
C TYR A 11 10.17 0.60 -8.55
N GLY A 12 11.35 0.50 -7.93
CA GLY A 12 11.48 0.59 -6.48
C GLY A 12 11.10 1.96 -5.92
N GLU A 13 11.44 3.05 -6.61
CA GLU A 13 11.04 4.39 -6.21
C GLU A 13 9.51 4.58 -6.30
N PHE A 14 8.86 4.01 -7.32
CA PHE A 14 7.40 4.08 -7.41
C PHE A 14 6.71 3.23 -6.35
N GLN A 15 7.19 2.01 -6.13
CA GLN A 15 6.71 1.14 -5.06
C GLN A 15 6.81 1.85 -3.71
N GLU A 16 7.96 2.47 -3.41
CA GLU A 16 8.15 3.18 -2.16
C GLU A 16 7.19 4.37 -2.02
N GLN A 17 6.90 5.10 -3.11
CA GLN A 17 5.91 6.18 -3.10
C GLN A 17 4.49 5.67 -2.81
N LEU A 18 4.09 4.55 -3.42
CA LEU A 18 2.78 3.94 -3.16
C LEU A 18 2.66 3.48 -1.71
N VAL A 19 3.69 2.81 -1.16
CA VAL A 19 3.73 2.40 0.24
C VAL A 19 3.58 3.63 1.16
N ARG A 20 4.37 4.68 0.92
CA ARG A 20 4.28 5.93 1.70
C ARG A 20 2.90 6.58 1.61
N HIS A 21 2.28 6.53 0.44
CA HIS A 21 0.93 7.08 0.21
C HIS A 21 -0.13 6.32 1.03
N VAL A 22 -0.11 4.99 0.99
CA VAL A 22 -1.05 4.15 1.76
C VAL A 22 -0.83 4.35 3.27
N MET A 23 0.42 4.35 3.72
CA MET A 23 0.74 4.55 5.14
C MET A 23 0.22 5.91 5.65
N LYS A 24 0.35 6.96 4.84
CA LYS A 24 -0.19 8.28 5.15
C LYS A 24 -1.72 8.28 5.21
N LYS A 25 -2.40 7.54 4.33
CA LYS A 25 -3.85 7.36 4.38
C LYS A 25 -4.31 6.64 5.64
N ILE A 26 -3.62 5.58 6.04
CA ILE A 26 -3.88 4.88 7.30
C ILE A 26 -3.72 5.83 8.49
N GLU A 27 -2.66 6.63 8.53
CA GLU A 27 -2.43 7.63 9.58
C GLU A 27 -3.53 8.71 9.66
N GLU A 28 -4.13 9.06 8.52
CA GLU A 28 -5.21 10.05 8.43
C GLU A 28 -6.57 9.46 8.86
N GLU A 29 -6.79 8.16 8.65
CA GLU A 29 -8.12 7.53 8.81
C GLU A 29 -8.25 6.59 10.01
N LYS A 30 -7.13 6.09 10.54
CA LYS A 30 -7.11 5.12 11.65
C LYS A 30 -6.34 5.69 12.84
N ASP A 31 -6.90 5.57 14.03
CA ASP A 31 -6.27 6.00 15.30
C ASP A 31 -5.27 4.95 15.85
N THR A 32 -4.74 4.09 14.98
CA THR A 32 -3.85 2.97 15.31
C THR A 32 -2.44 3.19 14.75
N SER A 33 -1.42 2.63 15.40
CA SER A 33 -0.04 2.76 14.92
C SER A 33 0.13 2.16 13.52
N SER A 34 0.50 3.02 12.56
CA SER A 34 0.76 2.66 11.16
C SER A 34 1.79 1.55 11.01
N LEU A 35 2.71 1.39 11.96
CA LEU A 35 3.78 0.37 11.93
C LEU A 35 3.24 -1.07 11.91
N ILE A 36 2.04 -1.30 12.47
CA ILE A 36 1.39 -2.62 12.43
C ILE A 36 0.99 -2.98 10.99
N TYR A 37 0.66 -1.96 10.19
CA TYR A 37 0.20 -2.12 8.81
C TYR A 37 1.34 -2.22 7.81
N PHE A 38 2.56 -1.80 8.18
CA PHE A 38 3.68 -1.71 7.23
C PHE A 38 3.95 -3.01 6.45
N PRO A 39 4.00 -4.21 7.08
CA PRO A 39 4.20 -5.45 6.33
C PRO A 39 3.07 -5.73 5.34
N VAL A 40 1.82 -5.53 5.76
CA VAL A 40 0.62 -5.76 4.94
C VAL A 40 0.58 -4.78 3.77
N VAL A 41 0.82 -3.51 4.03
CA VAL A 41 0.88 -2.46 2.99
C VAL A 41 1.95 -2.80 1.96
N HIS A 42 3.14 -3.19 2.41
CA HIS A 42 4.24 -3.52 1.50
C HIS A 42 3.89 -4.71 0.61
N GLU A 43 3.34 -5.78 1.18
CA GLU A 43 2.92 -6.98 0.45
C GLU A 43 1.81 -6.66 -0.57
N ARG A 44 0.79 -5.90 -0.17
CA ARG A 44 -0.34 -5.54 -1.05
C ARG A 44 0.09 -4.63 -2.19
N VAL A 45 0.93 -3.63 -1.93
CA VAL A 45 1.49 -2.77 -2.98
C VAL A 45 2.37 -3.57 -3.95
N GLU A 46 3.18 -4.49 -3.43
CA GLU A 46 4.00 -5.36 -4.28
C GLU A 46 3.15 -6.29 -5.15
N ALA A 47 2.14 -6.93 -4.57
CA ALA A 47 1.19 -7.77 -5.30
C ALA A 47 0.44 -6.99 -6.39
N PHE A 48 -0.03 -5.77 -6.07
CA PHE A 48 -0.66 -4.88 -7.04
C PHE A 48 0.27 -4.54 -8.20
N LEU A 49 1.52 -4.15 -7.91
CA LEU A 49 2.47 -3.79 -8.97
C LEU A 49 2.82 -5.00 -9.83
N LEU A 50 2.93 -6.21 -9.25
CA LEU A 50 3.15 -7.43 -10.02
C LEU A 50 1.98 -7.74 -10.97
N ALA A 51 0.74 -7.52 -10.53
CA ALA A 51 -0.46 -7.78 -11.34
C ALA A 51 -0.76 -6.68 -12.36
N HIS A 52 -0.54 -5.41 -12.01
CA HIS A 52 -1.03 -4.24 -12.76
C HIS A 52 0.10 -3.35 -13.28
N TRP A 53 1.36 -3.77 -13.32
CA TRP A 53 2.48 -2.93 -13.78
C TRP A 53 2.20 -2.18 -15.09
N GLN A 54 1.63 -2.88 -16.08
CA GLN A 54 1.31 -2.27 -17.37
C GLN A 54 0.30 -1.11 -17.23
N GLN A 55 -0.79 -1.34 -16.50
CA GLN A 55 -1.88 -0.37 -16.36
C GLN A 55 -1.53 0.74 -15.35
N ALA A 56 -0.95 0.37 -14.21
CA ALA A 56 -0.60 1.31 -13.15
C ALA A 56 0.59 2.20 -13.53
N TRP A 57 1.53 1.68 -14.33
CA TRP A 57 2.76 2.39 -14.69
C TRP A 57 2.89 2.65 -16.18
N GLN A 58 2.97 1.62 -17.02
CA GLN A 58 3.38 1.81 -18.43
C GLN A 58 2.42 2.73 -19.20
N GLU A 59 1.12 2.60 -18.99
CA GLU A 59 0.09 3.43 -19.62
C GLU A 59 0.07 4.88 -19.09
N CYS A 60 0.58 5.09 -17.88
CA CYS A 60 0.59 6.38 -17.19
C CYS A 60 2.00 6.96 -16.97
N ASN A 61 3.04 6.40 -17.58
CA ASN A 61 4.43 6.72 -17.25
C ASN A 61 4.83 8.17 -17.63
N GLN A 62 4.06 8.85 -18.47
CA GLN A 62 4.30 10.25 -18.83
C GLN A 62 3.72 11.24 -17.81
N LEU A 63 2.88 10.77 -16.89
CA LEU A 63 2.30 11.59 -15.85
C LEU A 63 3.34 11.90 -14.77
N THR A 64 3.14 12.99 -14.06
CA THR A 64 3.78 13.24 -12.76
C THR A 64 3.01 12.52 -11.66
N TRP A 65 3.60 12.38 -10.47
CA TRP A 65 2.90 11.76 -9.33
C TRP A 65 1.53 12.41 -9.03
N ASN A 66 1.46 13.75 -9.06
CA ASN A 66 0.21 14.46 -8.77
C ASN A 66 -0.85 14.25 -9.87
N GLU A 67 -0.44 14.18 -11.13
CA GLU A 67 -1.35 13.87 -12.24
C GLU A 67 -1.80 12.41 -12.18
N TRP A 68 -0.91 11.51 -11.78
CA TRP A 68 -1.23 10.09 -11.60
C TRP A 68 -2.31 9.89 -10.53
N LEU A 69 -2.23 10.58 -9.38
CA LEU A 69 -3.26 10.58 -8.34
C LEU A 69 -4.65 11.06 -8.81
N LEU A 70 -4.71 11.77 -9.94
CA LEU A 70 -5.95 12.25 -10.55
C LEU A 70 -6.38 11.41 -11.77
N SER A 71 -5.62 10.37 -12.09
CA SER A 71 -5.80 9.55 -13.29
C SER A 71 -6.56 8.26 -13.02
N SER A 72 -7.03 7.62 -14.09
CA SER A 72 -7.63 6.28 -14.01
C SER A 72 -6.67 5.21 -13.51
N CYS A 73 -5.35 5.40 -13.69
CA CYS A 73 -4.34 4.46 -13.17
C CYS A 73 -4.33 4.44 -11.64
N TYR A 74 -4.60 5.58 -11.00
CA TYR A 74 -4.77 5.64 -9.55
C TYR A 74 -6.09 5.01 -9.11
N THR A 75 -7.18 5.14 -9.87
CA THR A 75 -8.45 4.50 -9.51
C THR A 75 -8.33 2.98 -9.39
N ILE A 76 -7.51 2.34 -10.23
CA ILE A 76 -7.24 0.89 -10.10
C ILE A 76 -6.52 0.60 -8.78
N PHE A 77 -5.49 1.38 -8.47
CA PHE A 77 -4.76 1.26 -7.21
C PHE A 77 -5.64 1.50 -5.99
N GLU A 78 -6.51 2.51 -6.04
CA GLU A 78 -7.43 2.86 -4.96
C GLU A 78 -8.37 1.68 -4.65
N ASN A 79 -9.04 1.16 -5.68
CA ASN A 79 -10.00 0.07 -5.53
C ASN A 79 -9.35 -1.25 -5.05
N GLU A 80 -8.11 -1.54 -5.44
CA GLU A 80 -7.48 -2.84 -5.14
C GLU A 80 -6.59 -2.83 -3.89
N VAL A 81 -6.08 -1.67 -3.51
CA VAL A 81 -5.13 -1.55 -2.39
C VAL A 81 -5.69 -0.68 -1.28
N LEU A 82 -6.15 0.53 -1.58
CA LEU A 82 -6.60 1.44 -0.52
C LEU A 82 -7.90 0.95 0.10
N ASP A 83 -8.89 0.59 -0.72
CA ASP A 83 -10.19 0.12 -0.22
C ASP A 83 -10.03 -1.16 0.61
N ASP A 84 -9.26 -2.15 0.12
CA ASP A 84 -8.96 -3.40 0.83
C ASP A 84 -8.28 -3.18 2.19
N ILE A 85 -7.34 -2.23 2.27
CA ILE A 85 -6.58 -1.96 3.51
C ILE A 85 -7.37 -1.09 4.50
N LEU A 86 -8.17 -0.15 3.99
CA LEU A 86 -8.93 0.78 4.83
C LEU A 86 -10.27 0.19 5.28
N GLU A 87 -10.77 -0.86 4.61
CA GLU A 87 -11.97 -1.56 5.05
C GLU A 87 -11.82 -2.13 6.47
N PRO A 88 -12.81 -1.91 7.35
CA PRO A 88 -12.73 -2.26 8.77
C PRO A 88 -12.69 -3.78 9.05
N ASP A 89 -13.16 -4.62 8.13
CA ASP A 89 -13.34 -6.06 8.37
C ASP A 89 -12.17 -6.94 7.87
N HIS A 90 -11.26 -6.41 7.03
CA HIS A 90 -10.16 -7.22 6.48
C HIS A 90 -8.94 -7.34 7.40
N LEU A 91 -8.87 -6.56 8.49
CA LEU A 91 -7.74 -6.59 9.43
C LEU A 91 -7.85 -7.61 10.56
N PHE A 92 -9.04 -8.16 10.81
CA PHE A 92 -9.25 -9.11 11.90
C PHE A 92 -8.58 -10.48 11.63
N ASP A 93 -8.33 -10.84 10.37
CA ASP A 93 -7.74 -12.14 10.00
C ASP A 93 -6.20 -12.15 10.10
N LEU A 94 -5.54 -10.98 10.16
CA LEU A 94 -4.07 -10.88 10.18
C LEU A 94 -3.49 -10.67 11.58
N THR A 95 -4.30 -10.22 12.54
CA THR A 95 -3.85 -10.01 13.93
C THR A 95 -4.04 -11.23 14.84
N GLU A 96 -4.92 -12.17 14.49
CA GLU A 96 -5.12 -13.42 15.23
C GLU A 96 -3.91 -14.36 15.21
N GLN A 97 -2.92 -14.18 14.32
CA GLN A 97 -1.73 -15.04 14.27
C GLN A 97 -0.61 -14.66 15.26
N THR A 98 -0.82 -13.65 16.12
CA THR A 98 0.23 -13.17 17.04
C THR A 98 -0.01 -13.41 18.54
N GLU A 99 -1.13 -14.01 18.96
CA GLU A 99 -1.38 -14.32 20.37
C GLU A 99 -1.70 -15.80 20.62
N GLU A 100 -0.69 -16.67 20.62
CA GLU A 100 -0.65 -17.85 21.51
C GLU A 100 0.82 -18.29 21.74
N VAL A 101 1.58 -17.53 22.51
CA VAL A 101 2.75 -18.08 23.23
C VAL A 101 2.29 -18.36 24.66
N ASN A 102 1.67 -19.53 24.85
CA ASN A 102 1.36 -20.05 26.18
C ASN A 102 2.66 -20.15 26.99
N PRO A 103 2.77 -19.53 28.18
CA PRO A 103 3.90 -19.79 29.05
C PRO A 103 3.80 -21.24 29.54
N VAL A 104 4.80 -22.04 29.17
CA VAL A 104 5.00 -23.38 29.72
C VAL A 104 5.23 -23.24 31.23
N GLU A 105 4.22 -23.56 32.04
CA GLU A 105 4.39 -23.80 33.47
C GLU A 105 5.40 -24.95 33.66
N ASN A 106 6.60 -24.62 34.11
CA ASN A 106 7.56 -25.60 34.61
C ASN A 106 7.51 -25.60 36.14
N LYS A 107 6.84 -26.64 36.65
CA LYS A 107 6.98 -27.33 37.96
C LYS A 107 7.01 -26.53 39.26
#